data_AF-A0A7S8E9R2-F1
#
_entry.id   AF-A0A7S8E9R2-F1
#
_cell.length_a   1.000
_cell.length_b   1.000
_cell.length_c   1.000
_cell.angle_alpha   90.00
_cell.angle_beta   90.00
_cell.angle_gamma   90.00
#
_symmetry.space_group_name_H-M   'P 1'
#
loop_
_entity.id
_entity.type
_entity.pdbx_description
1 polymer ?
#
loop_
_entity_poly.entity_id
_entity_poly.type
_entity_poly.pdbx_seq_one_letter_code
_entity_poly.pdbx_strand_id
1 'polypeptide(L)'
;MRRIQPNTYGSGRQLIQCLQSFAVMELLHNSENIYIHVPLLNDAPIVNSRAGEFSFALPDASLNQLSLTHLLSLLADRGSQIHICFRENINTLLLEKLNHPSITLSQRTSIYPPGWVTESYALSGVIYFRSDRIEFFEDEIKIFTEKDDVDKLLLNAQSTW
;
A
#
# COMPACT_ATOMS: atom_id res chain seq x y z
N MET A 1 -17.66 -5.84 2.89
CA MET A 1 -16.76 -5.23 3.90
C MET A 1 -16.34 -6.24 4.96
N ARG A 2 -15.03 -6.40 5.19
CA ARG A 2 -14.46 -7.20 6.30
C ARG A 2 -13.73 -6.28 7.28
N ARG A 3 -13.77 -6.60 8.57
CA ARG A 3 -13.18 -5.82 9.65
C ARG A 3 -12.19 -6.67 10.43
N ILE A 4 -11.02 -6.13 10.74
CA ILE A 4 -9.98 -6.83 11.50
C ILE A 4 -9.43 -5.87 12.56
N GLN A 5 -9.45 -6.26 13.83
CA GLN A 5 -8.91 -5.46 14.93
C GLN A 5 -7.43 -5.77 15.11
N PRO A 6 -6.48 -4.81 14.97
CA PRO A 6 -5.04 -5.09 15.01
C PRO A 6 -4.47 -5.39 16.41
N ASN A 7 -5.23 -5.18 17.49
CA ASN A 7 -4.77 -5.29 18.88
C ASN A 7 -4.61 -6.72 19.44
N THR A 8 -4.58 -7.75 18.59
CA THR A 8 -4.19 -9.12 18.99
C THR A 8 -2.98 -9.56 18.17
N TYR A 9 -1.98 -10.21 18.78
CA TYR A 9 -0.75 -10.64 18.09
C TYR A 9 -1.01 -11.41 16.79
N GLY A 10 -2.12 -12.17 16.72
CA GLY A 10 -2.52 -12.90 15.51
C GLY A 10 -3.10 -12.02 14.40
N SER A 11 -3.79 -10.92 14.73
CA SER A 11 -4.47 -10.09 13.76
C SER A 11 -3.55 -9.15 12.99
N GLY A 12 -2.48 -8.65 13.62
CA GLY A 12 -1.43 -7.89 12.93
C GLY A 12 -0.76 -8.71 11.81
N ARG A 13 -0.45 -9.99 12.07
CA ARG A 13 0.10 -10.89 11.06
C ARG A 13 -0.91 -11.15 9.92
N GLN A 14 -2.19 -11.32 10.23
CA GLN A 14 -3.24 -11.47 9.22
C GLN A 14 -3.38 -10.23 8.35
N LEU A 15 -3.25 -9.03 8.92
CA LEU A 15 -3.29 -7.77 8.18
C LEU A 15 -2.09 -7.61 7.24
N ILE A 16 -0.89 -7.97 7.70
CA ILE A 16 0.31 -7.99 6.85
C ILE A 16 0.14 -8.98 5.71
N GLN A 17 -0.35 -10.21 5.98
CA GLN A 17 -0.63 -11.20 4.95
C GLN A 17 -1.69 -10.71 3.96
N CYS A 18 -2.72 -10.01 4.43
CA CYS A 18 -3.74 -9.42 3.58
C CYS A 18 -3.17 -8.33 2.68
N LEU A 19 -2.37 -7.41 3.23
CA LEU A 19 -1.68 -6.37 2.46
C LEU A 19 -0.73 -6.98 1.42
N GLN A 20 -0.03 -8.05 1.77
CA GLN A 20 0.82 -8.79 0.85
C GLN A 20 0.01 -9.39 -0.31
N SER A 21 -1.14 -10.02 -0.03
CA SER A 21 -2.04 -10.53 -1.07
C SER A 21 -2.54 -9.40 -1.98
N PHE A 22 -2.88 -8.25 -1.41
CA PHE A 22 -3.30 -7.06 -2.16
C PHE A 22 -2.20 -6.54 -3.08
N ALA A 23 -0.98 -6.40 -2.57
CA ALA A 23 0.18 -6.02 -3.37
C ALA A 23 0.44 -6.98 -4.53
N VAL A 24 0.32 -8.30 -4.30
CA VAL A 24 0.46 -9.31 -5.34
C VAL A 24 -0.68 -9.23 -6.36
N MET A 25 -1.92 -8.96 -5.91
CA MET A 25 -3.03 -8.77 -6.84
C MET A 25 -2.81 -7.57 -7.76
N GLU A 26 -2.31 -6.45 -7.26
CA GLU A 26 -1.95 -5.29 -8.12
C GLU A 26 -0.86 -5.64 -9.14
N LEU A 27 0.09 -6.51 -8.78
CA LEU A 27 1.09 -7.00 -9.73
C LEU A 27 0.48 -7.92 -10.80
N LEU A 28 -0.64 -8.59 -10.54
CA LEU A 28 -1.31 -9.43 -11.54
C LEU A 28 -2.33 -8.64 -12.37
N HIS A 29 -3.02 -7.71 -11.71
CA HIS A 29 -4.09 -6.89 -12.26
C HIS A 29 -3.85 -5.44 -11.80
N ASN A 30 -3.08 -4.73 -12.62
CA ASN A 30 -2.63 -3.38 -12.31
C ASN A 30 -3.79 -2.38 -12.32
N SER A 31 -4.05 -1.71 -11.20
CA SER A 31 -5.02 -0.60 -11.16
C SER A 31 -4.46 0.62 -11.90
N GLU A 32 -5.31 1.39 -12.57
CA GLU A 32 -4.84 2.62 -13.25
C GLU A 32 -4.43 3.68 -12.21
N ASN A 33 -5.19 3.79 -11.11
CA ASN A 33 -4.93 4.77 -10.05
C ASN A 33 -4.78 4.09 -8.69
N ILE A 34 -3.73 4.46 -7.95
CA ILE A 34 -3.43 3.96 -6.61
C ILE A 34 -3.22 5.14 -5.68
N TYR A 35 -3.99 5.20 -4.59
CA TYR A 35 -3.90 6.23 -3.56
C TYR A 35 -3.40 5.62 -2.25
N ILE A 36 -2.33 6.18 -1.71
CA ILE A 36 -1.71 5.73 -0.45
C ILE A 36 -1.65 6.91 0.51
N HIS A 37 -2.41 6.83 1.58
CA HIS A 37 -2.55 7.87 2.60
C HIS A 37 -2.03 7.35 3.93
N VAL A 38 -0.80 7.71 4.30
CA VAL A 38 -0.10 7.11 5.46
C VAL A 38 0.65 8.13 6.31
N PRO A 39 0.57 8.08 7.65
CA PRO A 39 1.29 9.05 8.48
C PRO A 39 2.82 8.98 8.32
N LEU A 40 3.36 7.77 8.19
CA LEU A 40 4.78 7.49 8.03
C LEU A 40 5.00 6.62 6.80
N LEU A 41 5.88 7.08 5.92
CA LEU A 41 6.31 6.36 4.73
C LEU A 41 7.82 6.06 4.82
N ASN A 42 8.17 4.79 4.79
CA ASN A 42 9.53 4.30 4.58
C ASN A 42 9.50 3.10 3.64
N ASP A 43 10.68 2.65 3.20
CA ASP A 43 10.83 1.49 2.33
C ASP A 43 10.67 0.17 3.11
N ALA A 44 9.44 -0.10 3.55
CA ALA A 44 9.09 -1.30 4.31
C ALA A 44 9.07 -2.55 3.41
N PRO A 45 9.36 -3.74 3.96
CA PRO A 45 9.09 -4.99 3.25
C PRO A 45 7.59 -5.25 3.12
N ILE A 46 7.09 -5.47 1.91
CA ILE A 46 5.66 -5.74 1.64
C ILE A 46 5.42 -7.19 1.28
N VAL A 47 6.19 -7.74 0.34
CA VAL A 47 6.04 -9.13 -0.11
C VAL A 47 7.26 -9.91 0.32
N ASN A 48 7.03 -11.04 0.98
CA ASN A 48 8.06 -12.02 1.27
C ASN A 48 7.75 -13.31 0.50
N SER A 49 8.63 -13.67 -0.43
CA SER A 49 8.51 -14.87 -1.27
C SER A 49 9.66 -15.85 -1.06
N ARG A 50 10.14 -16.00 0.18
CA ARG A 50 11.22 -16.95 0.52
C ARG A 50 10.96 -18.40 0.07
N ALA A 51 9.70 -18.79 -0.05
CA ALA A 51 9.30 -20.13 -0.49
C ALA A 51 8.86 -20.18 -1.97
N GLY A 52 9.02 -19.09 -2.74
CA GLY A 52 8.64 -19.02 -4.16
C GLY A 52 7.14 -18.90 -4.43
N GLU A 53 6.33 -18.66 -3.40
CA GLU A 53 4.86 -18.58 -3.45
C GLU A 53 4.31 -17.55 -4.45
N PHE A 54 5.12 -16.56 -4.85
CA PHE A 54 4.73 -15.46 -5.75
C PHE A 54 5.58 -15.39 -7.02
N SER A 55 6.33 -16.45 -7.33
CA SER A 55 7.21 -16.52 -8.51
C SER A 55 6.48 -16.25 -9.85
N PHE A 56 5.19 -16.56 -9.93
CA PHE A 56 4.38 -16.25 -11.12
C PHE A 56 4.06 -14.75 -11.26
N ALA A 57 3.86 -14.03 -10.16
CA ALA A 57 3.59 -12.59 -10.15
C ALA A 57 4.88 -11.75 -10.22
N LEU A 58 6.00 -12.35 -9.81
CA LEU A 58 7.34 -11.78 -9.80
C LEU A 58 8.26 -12.61 -10.71
N PRO A 59 8.14 -12.47 -12.05
CA PRO A 59 8.90 -13.27 -13.01
C PRO A 59 10.43 -13.08 -12.84
N ASP A 60 10.86 -11.94 -12.33
CA ASP A 60 12.25 -11.70 -11.90
C ASP A 60 12.48 -12.28 -10.49
N ALA A 61 12.60 -13.62 -10.47
CA ALA A 61 12.71 -14.49 -9.31
C ALA A 61 13.91 -14.21 -8.35
N SER A 62 14.70 -13.16 -8.57
CA SER A 62 15.80 -12.79 -7.67
C SER A 62 15.35 -12.08 -6.38
N LEU A 63 14.12 -11.58 -6.34
CA LEU A 63 13.61 -10.84 -5.18
C LEU A 63 12.87 -11.77 -4.22
N ASN A 64 13.61 -12.40 -3.30
CA ASN A 64 13.05 -13.11 -2.15
C ASN A 64 12.15 -12.21 -1.28
N GLN A 65 12.31 -10.90 -1.42
CA GLN A 65 11.60 -9.87 -0.68
C GLN A 65 11.41 -8.64 -1.59
N LEU A 66 10.17 -8.16 -1.68
CA LEU A 66 9.81 -6.94 -2.39
C LEU A 66 9.52 -5.85 -1.38
N SER A 67 10.23 -4.73 -1.47
CA SER A 67 9.99 -3.55 -0.65
C SER A 67 8.88 -2.67 -1.24
N LEU A 68 8.34 -1.76 -0.43
CA LEU A 68 7.29 -0.85 -0.85
C LEU A 68 7.71 0.00 -2.05
N THR A 69 8.89 0.62 -2.01
CA THR A 69 9.32 1.49 -3.12
C THR A 69 9.51 0.71 -4.42
N HIS A 70 10.03 -0.52 -4.33
CA HIS A 70 10.19 -1.38 -5.49
C HIS A 70 8.83 -1.82 -6.06
N LEU A 71 7.89 -2.23 -5.20
CA LEU A 71 6.52 -2.54 -5.61
C LEU A 71 5.88 -1.36 -6.34
N LEU A 72 5.93 -0.16 -5.77
CA LEU A 72 5.32 1.02 -6.37
C LEU A 72 6.00 1.40 -7.70
N SER A 73 7.32 1.24 -7.79
CA SER A 73 8.04 1.46 -9.05
C SER A 73 7.59 0.47 -10.13
N LEU A 74 7.45 -0.83 -9.81
CA LEU A 74 6.96 -1.83 -10.75
C LEU A 74 5.54 -1.55 -11.24
N LEU A 75 4.64 -1.12 -10.35
CA LEU A 75 3.26 -0.76 -10.73
C LEU A 75 3.26 0.50 -11.61
N ALA A 76 4.11 1.48 -11.29
CA ALA A 76 4.26 2.69 -12.07
C ALA A 76 4.84 2.44 -13.47
N ASP A 77 5.85 1.56 -13.58
CA ASP A 77 6.42 1.09 -14.85
C ASP A 77 5.38 0.36 -15.71
N ARG A 78 4.40 -0.30 -15.07
CA ARG A 78 3.26 -0.97 -15.71
C ARG A 78 2.08 -0.05 -16.02
N GLY A 79 2.23 1.25 -15.75
CA GLY A 79 1.29 2.28 -16.17
C GLY A 79 0.40 2.86 -15.06
N SER A 80 0.52 2.39 -13.81
CA SER A 80 -0.26 2.97 -12.70
C SER A 80 0.18 4.40 -12.40
N GLN A 81 -0.79 5.25 -12.11
CA GLN A 81 -0.59 6.54 -11.46
C GLN A 81 -0.70 6.35 -9.95
N ILE A 82 0.37 6.71 -9.23
CA ILE A 82 0.49 6.48 -7.80
C ILE A 82 0.54 7.82 -7.08
N HIS A 83 -0.38 7.99 -6.15
CA HIS A 83 -0.58 9.22 -5.38
C HIS A 83 -0.33 8.92 -3.90
N ILE A 84 0.78 9.45 -3.35
CA ILE A 84 1.18 9.17 -1.97
C ILE A 84 1.09 10.43 -1.12
N CYS A 85 0.17 10.40 -0.15
CA CYS A 85 0.02 11.44 0.86
C CYS A 85 0.64 10.96 2.16
N PHE A 86 1.55 11.76 2.73
CA PHE A 86 2.23 11.42 3.98
C PHE A 86 2.37 12.60 4.93
N ARG A 87 2.56 12.33 6.22
CA ARG A 87 2.58 13.37 7.27
C ARG A 87 3.99 13.69 7.72
N GLU A 88 4.74 12.66 8.04
CA GLU A 88 6.10 12.76 8.56
C GLU A 88 7.11 12.95 7.43
N ASN A 89 8.20 13.68 7.71
CA ASN A 89 9.24 13.93 6.71
C ASN A 89 9.86 12.61 6.24
N ILE A 90 10.03 12.47 4.93
CA ILE A 90 10.77 11.37 4.33
C ILE A 90 12.22 11.78 4.06
N ASN A 91 13.13 10.81 4.14
CA ASN A 91 14.55 11.07 3.87
C ASN A 91 14.83 11.16 2.35
N THR A 92 16.00 11.71 2.00
CA THR A 92 16.41 11.91 0.60
C THR A 92 16.55 10.60 -0.17
N LEU A 93 17.03 9.52 0.47
CA LEU A 93 17.15 8.21 -0.16
C LEU A 93 15.79 7.63 -0.56
N LEU A 94 14.76 7.84 0.24
CA LEU A 94 13.40 7.40 -0.08
C LEU A 94 12.81 8.22 -1.24
N LEU A 95 13.06 9.54 -1.24
CA LEU A 95 12.68 10.42 -2.35
C LEU A 95 13.30 9.96 -3.68
N GLU A 96 14.60 9.63 -3.67
CA GLU A 96 15.30 9.11 -4.85
C GLU A 96 14.70 7.78 -5.33
N LYS A 97 14.38 6.86 -4.41
CA LYS A 97 13.74 5.58 -4.74
C LYS A 97 12.32 5.72 -5.32
N LEU A 98 11.61 6.78 -4.94
CA LEU A 98 10.26 7.08 -5.42
C LEU A 98 10.24 8.10 -6.56
N ASN A 99 11.41 8.48 -7.09
CA ASN A 99 11.51 9.43 -8.18
C ASN A 99 11.12 8.77 -9.51
N HIS A 100 9.82 8.77 -9.79
CA HIS A 100 9.25 8.20 -11.01
C HIS A 100 8.14 9.13 -11.51
N PRO A 101 7.99 9.36 -12.84
CA PRO A 101 7.02 10.31 -13.40
C PRO A 101 5.56 10.00 -13.04
N SER A 102 5.22 8.72 -12.87
CA SER A 102 3.88 8.30 -12.45
C SER A 102 3.70 8.22 -10.93
N ILE A 103 4.69 8.61 -10.12
CA ILE A 103 4.60 8.64 -8.65
C ILE A 103 4.59 10.10 -8.20
N THR A 104 3.49 10.53 -7.60
CA THR A 104 3.36 11.88 -7.04
C THR A 104 3.33 11.82 -5.52
N LEU A 105 4.10 12.70 -4.89
CA LEU A 105 4.28 12.78 -3.44
C LEU A 105 3.68 14.08 -2.90
N SER A 106 2.86 13.99 -1.84
CA SER A 106 2.27 15.15 -1.17
C SER A 106 2.44 15.02 0.35
N GLN A 107 3.11 15.99 0.98
CA GLN A 107 3.19 16.04 2.43
C GLN A 107 2.04 16.88 3.00
N ARG A 108 1.28 16.34 3.96
CA ARG A 108 0.14 17.01 4.59
C ARG A 108 0.10 16.82 6.10
N THR A 109 -0.40 17.83 6.81
CA THR A 109 -0.56 17.76 8.27
C THR A 109 -1.73 16.87 8.68
N SER A 110 -2.77 16.77 7.85
CA SER A 110 -3.93 15.89 8.04
C SER A 110 -4.02 14.87 6.90
N ILE A 111 -4.23 13.61 7.28
CA ILE A 111 -4.39 12.49 6.35
C ILE A 111 -5.71 11.82 6.69
N TYR A 112 -6.71 11.99 5.82
CA TYR A 112 -8.01 11.36 6.02
C TYR A 112 -8.74 11.12 4.69
N PRO A 113 -9.35 9.93 4.50
CA PRO A 113 -9.16 8.73 5.31
C PRO A 113 -7.76 8.13 5.04
N PRO A 114 -7.02 7.69 6.07
CA PRO A 114 -5.77 6.96 5.88
C PRO A 114 -6.05 5.58 5.30
N GLY A 115 -5.11 5.07 4.51
CA GLY A 115 -5.27 3.76 3.88
C GLY A 115 -4.53 3.58 2.57
N TRP A 116 -4.85 2.48 1.91
CA TRP A 116 -4.44 2.12 0.57
C TRP A 116 -5.70 1.87 -0.25
N VAL A 117 -5.93 2.68 -1.28
CA VAL A 117 -7.14 2.62 -2.10
C VAL A 117 -6.77 2.42 -3.56
N THR A 118 -7.36 1.41 -4.19
CA THR A 118 -7.23 1.12 -5.62
C THR A 118 -8.62 0.99 -6.25
N GLU A 119 -8.69 0.58 -7.51
CA GLU A 119 -9.95 0.35 -8.22
C GLU A 119 -10.60 -0.99 -7.86
N SER A 120 -9.80 -1.93 -7.33
CA SER A 120 -10.24 -3.30 -7.02
C SER A 120 -10.47 -3.53 -5.53
N TYR A 121 -9.75 -2.83 -4.66
CA TYR A 121 -9.90 -2.94 -3.22
C TYR A 121 -9.55 -1.63 -2.50
N ALA A 122 -9.97 -1.55 -1.24
CA ALA A 122 -9.51 -0.51 -0.34
C ALA A 122 -9.22 -1.07 1.05
N LEU A 123 -8.07 -0.68 1.59
CA LEU A 123 -7.74 -0.82 3.00
C LEU A 123 -7.90 0.54 3.65
N SER A 124 -8.86 0.69 4.57
CA SER A 124 -9.05 1.91 5.34
C SER A 124 -8.58 1.70 6.77
N GLY A 125 -7.73 2.62 7.21
CA GLY A 125 -7.20 2.70 8.55
C GLY A 125 -5.74 3.16 8.54
N VAL A 126 -5.20 3.42 9.73
CA VAL A 126 -3.84 3.97 9.86
C VAL A 126 -2.80 2.88 9.66
N ILE A 127 -2.04 3.00 8.57
CA ILE A 127 -0.89 2.14 8.23
C ILE A 127 0.39 2.96 8.41
N TYR A 128 1.36 2.43 9.16
CA TYR A 128 2.71 2.96 9.26
C TYR A 128 3.67 2.05 8.50
N PHE A 129 4.36 2.61 7.51
CA PHE A 129 5.47 1.93 6.84
C PHE A 129 6.78 2.33 7.53
N ARG A 130 7.34 1.42 8.31
CA ARG A 130 8.68 1.55 8.90
C ARG A 130 9.69 0.79 8.06
N SER A 131 10.96 1.15 8.13
CA SER A 131 12.01 0.53 7.32
C SER A 131 12.13 -0.99 7.53
N ASP A 132 11.74 -1.52 8.70
CA ASP A 132 11.82 -2.93 9.06
C ASP A 132 10.46 -3.67 9.07
N ARG A 133 9.34 -2.94 9.13
CA ARG A 133 8.01 -3.54 9.34
C ARG A 133 6.85 -2.63 8.96
N ILE A 134 5.66 -3.23 8.86
CA ILE A 134 4.39 -2.53 8.70
C ILE A 134 3.64 -2.61 10.04
N GLU A 135 3.13 -1.48 10.52
CA GLU A 135 2.29 -1.40 11.72
C GLU A 135 0.92 -0.81 11.38
N PHE A 136 -0.12 -1.25 12.10
CA PHE A 136 -1.49 -0.75 11.96
C PHE A 136 -1.92 -0.16 13.31
N PHE A 137 -2.54 1.02 13.33
CA PHE A 137 -2.72 1.81 14.57
C PHE A 137 -4.14 2.33 14.83
N GLU A 138 -5.16 1.57 14.43
CA GLU A 138 -6.57 1.87 14.78
C GLU A 138 -7.23 0.68 15.45
N ASP A 139 -8.34 0.89 16.17
CA ASP A 139 -9.08 -0.22 16.78
C ASP A 139 -9.65 -1.19 15.73
N GLU A 140 -9.78 -0.76 14.47
CA GLU A 140 -10.35 -1.55 13.38
C GLU A 140 -9.75 -1.14 12.02
N ILE A 141 -9.07 -2.06 11.35
CA ILE A 141 -8.74 -1.93 9.92
C ILE A 141 -9.91 -2.50 9.12
N LYS A 142 -10.38 -1.73 8.13
CA LYS A 142 -11.49 -2.10 7.26
C LYS A 142 -10.98 -2.45 5.88
N ILE A 143 -11.46 -3.57 5.37
CA ILE A 143 -11.13 -4.09 4.04
C ILE A 143 -12.40 -4.07 3.20
N PHE A 144 -12.30 -3.45 2.03
CA PHE A 144 -13.38 -3.32 1.07
C PHE A 144 -12.96 -3.96 -0.25
N THR A 145 -13.82 -4.82 -0.76
CA THR A 145 -13.69 -5.50 -2.05
C THR A 145 -15.00 -5.45 -2.85
N GLU A 146 -16.08 -4.94 -2.24
CA GLU A 146 -17.36 -4.73 -2.91
C GLU A 146 -17.26 -3.44 -3.73
N LYS A 147 -17.63 -3.50 -5.01
CA LYS A 147 -17.40 -2.41 -5.98
C LYS A 147 -17.96 -1.07 -5.49
N ASP A 148 -19.20 -1.04 -5.02
CA ASP A 148 -19.86 0.18 -4.55
C ASP A 148 -19.14 0.83 -3.36
N ASP A 149 -18.52 0.03 -2.48
CA ASP A 149 -17.78 0.54 -1.33
C ASP A 149 -16.40 1.05 -1.74
N VAL A 150 -15.72 0.32 -2.63
CA VAL A 150 -14.41 0.71 -3.18
C VAL A 150 -14.54 2.02 -3.95
N ASP A 151 -15.57 2.16 -4.80
CA ASP A 151 -15.79 3.37 -5.60
C ASP A 151 -16.02 4.61 -4.74
N LYS A 152 -16.78 4.47 -3.64
CA LYS A 152 -16.96 5.57 -2.68
C LYS A 152 -15.64 6.00 -2.05
N LEU A 153 -14.80 5.03 -1.67
CA LEU A 153 -13.50 5.33 -1.09
C LEU A 153 -12.52 5.92 -2.10
N LEU A 154 -12.57 5.46 -3.35
CA LEU A 154 -11.76 5.97 -4.44
C LEU A 154 -12.12 7.43 -4.76
N LEU A 155 -13.42 7.75 -4.86
CA LEU A 155 -13.90 9.13 -5.03
C LEU A 155 -13.45 10.04 -3.88
N ASN A 156 -13.51 9.54 -2.64
CA ASN A 156 -13.02 10.26 -1.48
C ASN A 156 -11.50 10.47 -1.53
N ALA A 157 -10.72 9.46 -1.95
CA ALA A 157 -9.28 9.59 -2.10
C ALA A 157 -8.91 10.60 -3.20
N GLN A 158 -9.62 10.57 -4.34
CA GLN A 158 -9.45 11.49 -5.46
C GLN A 158 -9.74 12.95 -5.08
N SER A 159 -10.82 13.19 -4.33
CA SER A 159 -11.21 14.54 -3.91
C SER A 159 -10.32 15.13 -2.80
N THR A 160 -9.61 14.27 -2.07
CA THR A 160 -8.69 14.68 -1.00
C THR A 160 -7.25 14.77 -1.45
N TRP A 161 -6.91 14.17 -2.61
CA TRP A 161 -5.66 14.40 -3.32
C TRP A 161 -5.60 15.81 -3.91
#